data_AF-A0A5R1YDJ2-F1
#
_entry.id   AF-A0A5R1YDJ2-F1
#
_cell.length_a   1.000
_cell.length_b   1.000
_cell.length_c   1.000
_cell.angle_alpha   90.00
_cell.angle_beta   90.00
_cell.angle_gamma   90.00
#
_symmetry.space_group_name_H-M   'P 1'
#
loop_
_entity.id
_entity.type
_entity.pdbx_description
1 polymer ?
#
loop_
_entity_poly.entity_id
_entity_poly.type
_entity_poly.pdbx_seq_one_letter_code
_entity_poly.pdbx_strand_id
1 'polypeptide(L)'
;MEATAPADEATPYAIRFPDNPDVFTEVEAKQLVAEELVEKLVNGKFRLLWDAKGRRNEALDCLVYASAALRVSVQRWQLDLEALATSRKSEEQDTPTLEQLAAMLAGGVNGNNH
;
A
#
# COMPACT_ATOMS: atom_id res chain seq x y z
N MET A 1 13.12 6.09 30.36
CA MET A 1 12.89 4.65 30.11
C MET A 1 11.48 4.60 29.54
N GLU A 2 11.34 4.67 28.22
CA GLU A 2 10.02 4.66 27.57
C GLU A 2 9.41 3.28 27.82
N ALA A 3 8.25 3.23 28.48
CA ALA A 3 7.53 1.98 28.66
C ALA A 3 6.98 1.56 27.29
N THR A 4 7.40 0.40 26.80
CA THR A 4 6.83 -0.20 25.59
C THR A 4 5.33 -0.38 25.83
N ALA A 5 4.49 0.35 25.07
CA ALA A 5 3.04 0.18 25.13
C ALA A 5 2.68 -1.30 24.91
N PRO A 6 1.65 -1.83 25.59
CA PRO A 6 1.21 -3.20 25.38
C PRO A 6 0.87 -3.41 23.90
N ALA A 7 1.15 -4.63 23.40
CA ALA A 7 1.04 -4.92 21.98
C ALA A 7 -0.36 -4.61 21.41
N ASP A 8 -1.43 -4.61 22.20
CA ASP A 8 -2.79 -4.38 21.71
C ASP A 8 -3.25 -2.90 21.72
N GLU A 9 -2.43 -1.96 22.19
CA GLU A 9 -2.85 -0.56 22.26
C GLU A 9 -2.42 0.22 21.02
N ALA A 10 -3.39 0.86 20.35
CA ALA A 10 -3.15 1.68 19.17
C ALA A 10 -2.26 2.87 19.54
N THR A 11 -0.98 2.78 19.14
CA THR A 11 0.01 3.81 19.43
C THR A 11 0.04 4.85 18.31
N PRO A 12 0.04 6.17 18.63
CA PRO A 12 0.22 7.20 17.62
C PRO A 12 1.49 6.96 16.79
N TYR A 13 1.40 7.16 15.48
CA TYR A 13 2.52 7.01 14.53
C TYR A 13 3.07 5.58 14.34
N ALA A 14 2.46 4.56 14.94
CA ALA A 14 2.80 3.16 14.66
C ALA A 14 1.96 2.60 13.49
N ILE A 15 2.57 1.73 12.68
CA ILE A 15 1.86 0.87 11.73
C ILE A 15 1.81 -0.52 12.34
N ARG A 16 0.61 -1.10 12.41
CA ARG A 16 0.36 -2.44 12.93
C ARG A 16 0.18 -3.40 11.78
N PHE A 17 0.89 -4.52 11.81
CA PHE A 17 0.69 -5.63 10.89
C PHE A 17 -0.27 -6.65 11.51
N PRO A 18 -1.04 -7.40 10.69
CA PRO A 18 -1.90 -8.46 11.19
C PRO A 18 -1.11 -9.49 11.99
N ASP A 19 -1.57 -9.83 13.20
CA ASP A 19 -1.05 -10.95 13.99
C ASP A 19 -1.78 -12.25 13.60
N ASN A 20 -1.78 -12.54 12.30
CA ASN A 20 -2.35 -13.75 11.74
C ASN A 20 -1.34 -14.36 10.77
N PRO A 21 -0.77 -15.53 11.09
CA PRO A 21 0.24 -16.16 10.23
C PRO A 21 -0.31 -16.61 8.87
N ASP A 22 -1.63 -16.77 8.69
CA ASP A 22 -2.22 -17.06 7.38
C ASP A 22 -2.26 -15.82 6.46
N VAL A 23 -2.03 -14.63 7.03
CA VAL A 23 -2.12 -13.33 6.33
C VAL A 23 -0.76 -12.62 6.28
N PHE A 24 0.04 -12.73 7.34
CA PHE A 24 1.34 -12.09 7.48
C PHE A 24 2.35 -13.08 8.05
N THR A 25 3.12 -13.71 7.16
CA THR A 25 4.17 -14.67 7.47
C THR A 25 5.53 -13.98 7.59
N GLU A 26 6.56 -14.77 7.91
CA GLU A 26 7.95 -14.35 7.84
C GLU A 26 8.38 -13.87 6.44
N VAL A 27 7.74 -14.39 5.37
CA VAL A 27 8.04 -13.97 4.00
C VAL A 27 7.63 -12.53 3.77
N GLU A 28 6.39 -12.15 4.11
CA GLU A 28 5.93 -10.76 3.99
C GLU A 28 6.77 -9.82 4.87
N ALA A 29 7.11 -10.24 6.09
CA ALA A 29 7.96 -9.45 6.98
C ALA A 29 9.36 -9.20 6.39
N LYS A 30 9.98 -10.22 5.78
CA LYS A 30 11.29 -10.09 5.12
C LYS A 30 11.25 -9.22 3.87
N GLN A 31 10.18 -9.33 3.08
CA GLN A 31 9.98 -8.45 1.93
C GLN A 31 9.81 -7.00 2.37
N LEU A 32 9.09 -6.77 3.47
CA LEU A 32 8.85 -5.44 4.00
C LEU A 32 10.12 -4.78 4.53
N VAL A 33 10.93 -5.46 5.34
CA VAL A 33 12.06 -4.79 6.03
C VAL A 33 13.33 -4.81 5.18
N ALA A 34 13.46 -5.75 4.24
CA ALA A 34 14.65 -5.95 3.43
C ALA A 34 15.99 -6.13 4.20
N GLU A 35 15.94 -6.23 5.53
CA GLU A 35 17.10 -6.44 6.41
C GLU A 35 17.06 -7.84 7.01
N GLU A 36 18.24 -8.37 7.30
CA GLU A 36 18.40 -9.65 7.98
C GLU A 36 19.27 -9.46 9.22
N LEU A 37 18.92 -10.15 10.31
CA LEU A 37 19.74 -10.15 11.50
C LEU A 37 20.96 -11.04 11.26
N VAL A 38 22.14 -10.42 11.20
CA VAL A 38 23.40 -11.11 10.92
C VAL A 38 24.38 -10.95 12.08
N GLU A 39 25.14 -12.00 12.34
CA GLU A 39 26.23 -11.95 13.31
C GLU A 39 27.46 -11.30 12.67
N LYS A 40 27.91 -10.18 13.24
CA LYS A 40 29.10 -9.44 12.79
C LYS A 40 30.12 -9.33 13.91
N LEU A 41 31.39 -9.51 13.58
CA LEU A 41 32.49 -9.22 14.49
C LEU A 41 32.73 -7.71 14.53
N VAL A 42 32.39 -7.06 15.63
CA VAL A 42 32.58 -5.62 15.83
C VAL A 42 33.48 -5.41 17.03
N ASN A 43 34.66 -4.79 16.82
CA ASN A 43 35.66 -4.55 17.86
C ASN A 43 36.05 -5.83 18.62
N GLY A 44 36.23 -6.94 17.91
CA GLY A 44 36.61 -8.24 18.49
C GLY A 44 35.51 -8.96 19.26
N LYS A 45 34.25 -8.48 19.22
CA LYS A 45 33.10 -9.15 19.82
C LYS A 45 32.03 -9.40 18.77
N PHE A 46 31.42 -10.58 18.80
CA PHE A 46 30.27 -10.88 17.96
C PHE A 46 29.03 -10.11 18.45
N ARG A 47 28.31 -9.50 17.50
CA ARG A 47 27.06 -8.78 17.74
C ARG A 47 26.06 -9.12 16.64
N LEU A 48 24.78 -9.22 17.02
CA LEU A 48 23.68 -9.31 16.07
C LEU A 48 23.35 -7.90 15.59
N LEU A 49 23.45 -7.67 14.28
CA LEU A 49 23.15 -6.40 13.63
C LEU A 49 22.21 -6.64 12.46
N TRP A 50 21.27 -5.73 12.24
CA TRP A 50 20.44 -5.73 11.03
C TRP A 50 21.27 -5.25 9.84
N ASP A 51 21.29 -6.03 8.77
CA ASP A 51 22.02 -5.74 7.54
C ASP A 51 21.10 -5.86 6.33
N ALA A 52 21.03 -4.80 5.53
CA ALA A 52 20.28 -4.76 4.29
C ALA A 52 20.93 -5.57 3.15
N LYS A 53 22.16 -6.09 3.34
CA LYS A 53 22.93 -6.86 2.35
C LYS A 53 23.03 -6.18 0.97
N GLY A 54 23.07 -4.85 0.96
CA GLY A 54 23.11 -4.04 -0.27
C GLY A 54 21.77 -3.91 -1.00
N ARG A 55 20.67 -4.45 -0.46
CA ARG A 55 19.31 -4.22 -0.96
C ARG A 55 18.78 -2.89 -0.43
N ARG A 56 17.98 -2.20 -1.24
CA ARG A 56 17.21 -1.04 -0.78
C ARG A 56 15.89 -1.52 -0.18
N ASN A 57 15.46 -0.88 0.91
CA ASN A 57 14.18 -1.17 1.55
C ASN A 57 13.03 -0.40 0.86
N GLU A 58 12.80 -0.69 -0.42
CA GLU A 58 11.85 0.08 -1.22
C GLU A 58 10.40 -0.12 -0.75
N ALA A 59 10.05 -1.30 -0.23
CA ALA A 59 8.70 -1.61 0.23
C ALA A 59 8.31 -0.80 1.48
N LEU A 60 9.15 -0.81 2.51
CA LEU A 60 8.87 0.00 3.71
C LEU A 60 8.97 1.49 3.42
N ASP A 61 9.96 1.92 2.64
CA ASP A 61 10.11 3.33 2.25
C ASP A 61 8.87 3.83 1.51
N CYS A 62 8.36 3.05 0.54
CA CYS A 62 7.14 3.37 -0.18
C CYS A 62 5.92 3.42 0.75
N LEU A 63 5.78 2.46 1.66
CA LEU A 63 4.68 2.44 2.63
C LEU A 63 4.71 3.69 3.52
N VAL A 64 5.89 4.05 4.04
CA VAL A 64 6.08 5.23 4.88
C VAL A 64 5.75 6.50 4.12
N TYR A 65 6.24 6.66 2.89
CA TYR A 65 5.92 7.82 2.07
C TYR A 65 4.44 7.90 1.69
N ALA A 66 3.81 6.78 1.33
CA ALA A 66 2.38 6.74 1.05
C ALA A 66 1.55 7.12 2.29
N SER A 67 1.93 6.62 3.47
CA SER A 67 1.28 6.97 4.73
C SER A 67 1.41 8.46 5.06
N ALA A 68 2.60 9.04 4.87
CA ALA A 68 2.83 10.47 5.05
C ALA A 68 2.00 11.30 4.07
N ALA A 69 2.01 10.94 2.78
CA ALA A 69 1.22 11.61 1.75
C ALA A 69 -0.27 11.55 2.05
N LEU A 70 -0.79 10.39 2.47
CA LEU A 70 -2.18 10.22 2.89
C LEU A 70 -2.53 11.16 4.04
N ARG A 71 -1.72 11.18 5.10
CA ARG A 71 -1.97 12.04 6.27
C ARG A 71 -1.98 13.52 5.90
N VAL A 72 -1.00 13.97 5.12
CA VAL A 72 -0.96 15.35 4.62
C VAL A 72 -2.20 15.65 3.79
N SER A 73 -2.65 14.70 2.97
CA SER A 73 -3.83 14.88 2.12
C SER A 73 -5.13 14.98 2.90
N VAL A 74 -5.30 14.15 3.94
CA VAL A 74 -6.43 14.27 4.87
C VAL A 74 -6.40 15.62 5.59
N GLN A 75 -5.23 16.05 6.09
CA GLN A 75 -5.11 17.28 6.87
C GLN A 75 -5.25 18.57 6.05
N ARG A 76 -4.70 18.61 4.84
CA ARG A 76 -4.61 19.84 4.01
C ARG A 76 -5.69 19.93 2.95
N TRP A 77 -6.11 18.79 2.41
CA TRP A 77 -7.06 18.73 1.28
C TRP A 77 -8.38 18.04 1.63
N GLN A 78 -8.58 17.66 2.90
CA GLN A 78 -9.80 16.99 3.36
C GLN A 78 -10.11 15.73 2.51
N LEU A 79 -9.06 15.00 2.13
CA LEU A 79 -9.18 13.77 1.37
C LEU A 79 -10.10 12.78 2.11
N ASP A 80 -11.18 12.36 1.45
CA ASP A 80 -12.12 11.37 1.97
C ASP A 80 -12.01 10.07 1.15
N LEU A 81 -11.57 8.99 1.81
CA LEU A 81 -11.37 7.70 1.18
C LEU A 81 -12.70 7.01 0.81
N GLU A 82 -13.78 7.23 1.56
CA GLU A 82 -15.10 6.64 1.28
C GLU A 82 -15.75 7.32 0.08
N ALA A 83 -15.63 8.65 -0.01
CA ALA A 83 -16.09 9.41 -1.16
C ALA A 83 -15.35 8.97 -2.43
N LEU A 84 -14.01 8.80 -2.35
CA LEU A 84 -13.21 8.31 -3.47
C LEU A 84 -13.52 6.86 -3.87
N ALA A 85 -13.77 5.98 -2.90
CA ALA A 85 -14.15 4.60 -3.16
C ALA A 85 -15.51 4.52 -3.88
N THR A 86 -16.46 5.37 -3.49
CA THR A 86 -17.76 5.48 -4.16
C THR A 86 -17.62 6.00 -5.59
N SER A 87 -16.84 7.07 -5.80
CA SER A 87 -16.58 7.66 -7.13
C SER A 87 -15.97 6.65 -8.10
N ARG A 88 -15.02 5.83 -7.64
CA ARG A 88 -14.38 4.81 -8.48
C ARG A 88 -15.37 3.74 -8.94
N LYS A 89 -16.27 3.31 -8.05
CA LYS A 89 -17.30 2.32 -8.37
C LYS A 89 -18.32 2.85 -9.40
N SER A 90 -18.66 4.14 -9.34
CA SER A 90 -19.52 4.76 -10.36
C SER A 90 -18.80 4.89 -11.72
N GLU A 91 -17.52 5.24 -11.74
CA GLU A 91 -16.74 5.32 -12.98
C GLU A 91 -16.63 3.96 -13.71
N GLU A 92 -16.41 2.88 -12.96
CA GLU A 92 -16.38 1.51 -13.52
C GLU A 92 -17.74 1.07 -14.08
N GLN A 93 -18.85 1.61 -13.54
CA GLN A 93 -20.20 1.34 -14.03
C GLN A 93 -20.55 2.17 -15.28
N ASP A 94 -20.03 3.40 -15.37
CA ASP A 94 -20.31 4.32 -16.48
C ASP A 94 -19.40 4.12 -17.70
N THR A 95 -18.30 3.37 -17.59
CA THR A 95 -17.50 3.00 -18.77
C THR A 95 -18.22 1.95 -19.62
N PRO A 96 -18.68 2.29 -20.84
CA PRO A 96 -19.33 1.33 -21.71
C PRO A 96 -18.36 0.21 -22.08
N THR A 97 -18.85 -1.03 -22.04
CA THR A 97 -18.05 -2.19 -22.44
C THR A 97 -17.68 -2.11 -23.92
N LEU A 98 -16.62 -2.82 -24.32
CA LEU A 98 -16.17 -2.86 -25.72
C LEU A 98 -17.31 -3.26 -26.68
N GLU A 99 -18.19 -4.14 -26.23
CA GLU A 99 -19.37 -4.60 -26.96
C GLU A 99 -20.43 -3.51 -27.09
N GLN A 100 -20.68 -2.74 -26.02
CA GLN A 100 -21.59 -1.60 -26.04
C GLN A 100 -21.06 -0.48 -26.94
N LEU A 101 -19.75 -0.21 -26.89
CA LEU A 101 -19.07 0.73 -27.80
C LEU A 101 -19.21 0.29 -29.27
N ALA A 102 -19.02 -1.00 -29.55
CA ALA A 102 -19.20 -1.55 -30.89
C ALA A 102 -20.65 -1.42 -31.38
N ALA A 103 -21.63 -1.67 -30.52
CA ALA A 103 -23.05 -1.51 -30.85
C ALA A 103 -23.44 -0.05 -31.13
N MET A 104 -22.91 0.90 -30.34
CA MET A 104 -23.13 2.34 -30.55
C MET A 104 -22.53 2.83 -31.89
N LEU A 105 -21.36 2.34 -32.28
CA LEU A 105 -20.77 2.64 -33.59
C LEU A 105 -21.55 1.98 -34.74
N ALA A 106 -22.00 0.74 -34.56
CA ALA A 106 -22.77 0.01 -35.57
C ALA A 106 -24.15 0.62 -35.84
N GLY A 107 -24.76 1.28 -34.85
CA GLY A 107 -26.05 1.98 -34.98
C GLY A 107 -26.02 3.30 -35.75
N GLY A 108 -24.84 3.79 -36.18
CA GLY A 108 -24.67 5.06 -36.89
C GLY A 108 -24.93 5.05 -38.40
N VAL A 109 -25.26 3.90 -39.00
CA VAL A 109 -25.58 3.79 -40.43
C VAL A 109 -27.09 3.72 -40.63
N ASN A 110 -27.78 4.84 -40.40
CA ASN A 110 -29.13 5.05 -40.93
C ASN A 110 -29.29 6.54 -41.28
N GLY A 111 -28.89 6.88 -42.51
CA GLY A 111 -29.04 8.21 -43.08
C GLY A 111 -29.12 8.14 -44.59
N ASN A 112 -30.36 8.19 -45.09
CA ASN A 112 -30.79 8.66 -46.40
C ASN A 112 -30.50 7.79 -47.63
N ASN A 113 -31.54 7.11 -48.11
CA ASN A 113 -31.84 7.12 -49.55
C ASN A 113 -33.30 7.54 -49.72
N HIS A 114 -33.47 8.78 -50.16
CA HIS A 114 -34.74 9.32 -50.63
C HIS A 114 -35.03 8.84 -52.05
#